data_AF-A0A7U2QSE5-F1
#
_entry.id   AF-A0A7U2QSE5-F1
#
_cell.length_a   1.000
_cell.length_b   1.000
_cell.length_c   1.000
_cell.angle_alpha   90.00
_cell.angle_beta   90.00
_cell.angle_gamma   90.00
#
_symmetry.space_group_name_H-M   'P 1'
#
loop_
_entity.id
_entity.type
_entity.pdbx_description
1 polymer ?
#
loop_
_entity_poly.entity_id
_entity_poly.type
_entity_poly.pdbx_seq_one_letter_code
_entity_poly.pdbx_strand_id
1 'polypeptide(L)'
;MISSPMCRTHQTAPLAFQTALTSTLKPQRIVAFSEAQGLSGGPCDIGSDPDILRRVVEREKWPVNLSFVKDGWNQKKAGSRYSQSNNSIRARARDARLSLRAKLRELISNGDDDAGLLSPPRSSHDQEAWLMETRESRWERGKVHPMYGKKDQVKLFTAAM
;
A
#
# COMPACT_ATOMS: atom_id res chain seq x y z
N MET A 1 -9.28 0.01 -7.47
CA MET A 1 -8.08 0.77 -7.05
C MET A 1 -7.22 -0.07 -6.12
N ILE A 2 -5.90 0.13 -6.09
CA ILE A 2 -4.97 -0.64 -5.24
C ILE A 2 -4.27 0.29 -4.25
N SER A 3 -4.15 -0.14 -2.99
CA SER A 3 -3.50 0.64 -1.95
C SER A 3 -2.56 -0.22 -1.11
N SER A 4 -1.64 0.44 -0.39
CA SER A 4 -0.94 -0.22 0.71
C SER A 4 -1.94 -0.58 1.83
N PRO A 5 -1.66 -1.62 2.63
CA PRO A 5 -2.44 -2.00 3.82
C PRO A 5 -2.18 -1.10 5.05
N MET A 6 -1.54 0.06 4.89
CA MET A 6 -1.29 0.98 6.00
C MET A 6 -2.59 1.68 6.42
N CYS A 7 -2.87 1.77 7.73
CA CYS A 7 -4.04 2.49 8.24
C CYS A 7 -4.12 3.93 7.73
N ARG A 8 -2.98 4.64 7.66
CA ARG A 8 -2.93 6.01 7.10
C ARG A 8 -3.44 6.06 5.65
N THR A 9 -3.17 5.02 4.85
CA THR A 9 -3.63 4.94 3.46
C THR A 9 -5.11 4.63 3.40
N HIS A 10 -5.61 3.73 4.26
CA HIS A 10 -7.03 3.41 4.35
C HIS A 10 -7.88 4.56 4.86
N GLN A 11 -7.32 5.44 5.70
CA GLN A 11 -7.99 6.66 6.14
C GLN A 11 -8.05 7.70 5.01
N THR A 12 -6.96 7.89 4.25
CA THR A 12 -6.88 8.97 3.24
C THR A 12 -7.51 8.60 1.90
N ALA A 13 -7.43 7.34 1.47
CA ALA A 13 -7.89 6.95 0.14
C ALA A 13 -9.41 7.12 -0.06
N PRO A 14 -10.29 6.80 0.92
CA PRO A 14 -11.72 7.07 0.78
C PRO A 14 -12.06 8.55 0.64
N LEU A 15 -11.29 9.42 1.30
CA LEU A 15 -11.47 10.88 1.21
C LEU A 15 -11.01 11.41 -0.15
N ALA A 16 -9.83 10.98 -0.60
CA ALA A 16 -9.24 11.45 -1.86
C ALA A 16 -9.99 10.94 -3.11
N PHE A 17 -10.60 9.75 -3.03
CA PHE A 17 -11.26 9.11 -4.16
C PHE A 17 -12.76 8.92 -3.94
N GLN A 18 -13.37 9.74 -3.07
CA GLN A 18 -14.78 9.63 -2.71
C GLN A 18 -15.68 9.53 -3.96
N THR A 19 -15.48 10.42 -4.93
CA THR A 19 -16.25 10.44 -6.19
C THR A 19 -16.19 9.12 -6.96
N ALA A 20 -15.02 8.47 -7.00
CA ALA A 20 -14.86 7.18 -7.69
C ALA A 20 -15.48 6.02 -6.89
N LEU A 21 -15.46 6.09 -5.56
CA LEU A 21 -15.99 5.05 -4.67
C LEU A 21 -17.51 5.11 -4.55
N THR A 22 -18.11 6.30 -4.65
CA THR A 22 -19.56 6.51 -4.56
C THR A 22 -20.24 6.62 -5.93
N SER A 23 -19.50 6.44 -7.04
CA SER A 23 -20.07 6.48 -8.38
C SER A 23 -21.13 5.39 -8.53
N THR A 24 -22.34 5.79 -8.95
CA THR A 24 -23.46 4.88 -9.21
C THR A 24 -23.32 4.14 -10.55
N LEU A 25 -22.49 4.64 -11.46
CA LEU A 25 -22.26 4.05 -12.78
C LEU A 25 -21.28 2.86 -12.71
N LYS A 26 -20.18 3.03 -11.97
CA LYS A 26 -19.16 1.98 -11.78
C LYS A 26 -18.47 2.18 -10.43
N PRO A 27 -19.06 1.66 -9.33
CA PRO A 27 -18.50 1.86 -8.00
C PRO A 27 -17.14 1.17 -7.89
N GLN A 28 -16.10 1.96 -7.66
CA GLN A 28 -14.75 1.45 -7.45
C GLN A 28 -14.60 0.91 -6.03
N ARG A 29 -13.74 -0.09 -5.85
CA ARG A 29 -13.32 -0.58 -4.53
C ARG A 29 -11.83 -0.40 -4.33
N ILE A 30 -11.43 -0.17 -3.09
CA ILE A 30 -10.02 -0.17 -2.70
C ILE A 30 -9.63 -1.61 -2.35
N VAL A 31 -8.55 -2.10 -2.95
CA VAL A 31 -7.97 -3.40 -2.60
C VAL A 31 -6.61 -3.14 -1.94
N ALA A 32 -6.48 -3.60 -0.70
CA ALA A 32 -5.23 -3.51 0.06
C ALA A 32 -4.28 -4.62 -0.38
N PHE A 33 -3.04 -4.27 -0.71
CA PHE A 33 -2.06 -5.19 -1.28
C PHE A 33 -0.74 -5.16 -0.52
N SER A 34 -0.36 -6.28 0.11
CA SER A 34 0.84 -6.36 0.97
C SER A 34 2.11 -5.85 0.31
N GLU A 35 2.28 -6.10 -1.00
CA GLU A 35 3.51 -5.71 -1.70
C GLU A 35 3.63 -4.19 -1.92
N ALA A 36 2.54 -3.44 -1.81
CA ALA A 36 2.52 -1.98 -1.95
C ALA A 36 2.89 -1.25 -0.64
N GLN A 37 3.39 -1.96 0.37
CA GLN A 37 3.81 -1.39 1.65
C GLN A 37 5.07 -0.51 1.55
N GLY A 38 5.14 0.52 2.39
CA GLY A 38 6.35 1.34 2.57
C GLY A 38 7.57 0.55 3.03
N LEU A 39 8.76 1.04 2.73
CA LEU A 39 10.00 0.28 2.95
C LEU A 39 10.56 0.42 4.36
N SER A 40 10.29 1.53 5.05
CA SER A 40 10.96 1.84 6.32
C SER A 40 10.52 0.90 7.45
N GLY A 41 11.40 0.69 8.43
CA GLY A 41 11.08 0.02 9.69
C GLY A 41 10.55 0.98 10.76
N GLY A 42 10.16 2.20 10.39
CA GLY A 42 9.50 3.12 11.29
C GLY A 42 8.17 2.54 11.75
N PRO A 43 7.73 2.78 13.00
CA PRO A 43 6.47 2.23 13.50
C PRO A 43 5.26 2.59 12.64
N CYS A 44 5.27 3.78 12.05
CA CYS A 44 4.25 4.22 11.10
C CYS A 44 4.20 3.37 9.81
N ASP A 45 5.28 2.67 9.46
CA ASP A 45 5.43 1.86 8.25
C ASP A 45 5.38 0.35 8.48
N ILE A 46 5.40 -0.12 9.72
CA ILE A 46 5.28 -1.56 10.04
C ILE A 46 3.87 -2.06 9.78
N GLY A 47 2.85 -1.30 10.20
CA GLY A 47 1.44 -1.70 10.09
C GLY A 47 1.00 -2.67 11.18
N SER A 48 -0.17 -3.28 10.98
CA SER A 48 -0.84 -4.13 11.96
C SER A 48 -1.19 -5.49 11.36
N ASP A 49 -1.39 -6.49 12.22
CA ASP A 49 -1.80 -7.82 11.75
C ASP A 49 -3.15 -7.74 11.00
N PRO A 50 -3.40 -8.64 10.03
CA PRO A 50 -4.63 -8.62 9.22
C PRO A 50 -5.92 -8.59 10.05
N ASP A 51 -5.96 -9.26 11.20
CA ASP A 51 -7.15 -9.27 12.08
C ASP A 51 -7.36 -7.96 12.85
N ILE A 52 -6.28 -7.23 13.14
CA ILE A 52 -6.39 -5.88 13.70
C ILE A 52 -6.87 -4.92 12.61
N LEU A 53 -6.29 -5.02 11.40
CA LEU A 53 -6.73 -4.21 10.26
C LEU A 53 -8.20 -4.44 9.93
N ARG A 54 -8.67 -5.70 9.96
CA ARG A 54 -10.07 -6.06 9.72
C ARG A 54 -11.00 -5.36 10.71
N ARG A 55 -10.69 -5.46 12.00
CA ARG A 55 -11.43 -4.78 13.07
C ARG A 55 -11.48 -3.25 12.88
N VAL A 56 -10.37 -2.64 12.49
CA VAL A 56 -10.32 -1.18 12.22
C VAL A 56 -11.15 -0.83 11.00
N VAL A 57 -11.00 -1.56 9.88
CA VAL A 57 -11.76 -1.32 8.65
C VAL A 57 -13.26 -1.46 8.88
N GLU A 58 -13.68 -2.46 9.64
CA GLU A 58 -15.09 -2.68 10.02
C GLU A 58 -15.61 -1.56 10.92
N ARG A 59 -14.87 -1.20 11.97
CA ARG A 59 -15.24 -0.12 12.91
C ARG A 59 -15.41 1.21 12.21
N GLU A 60 -14.46 1.58 11.36
CA GLU A 60 -14.45 2.85 10.63
C GLU A 60 -15.28 2.82 9.33
N LYS A 61 -15.85 1.64 8.98
CA LYS A 61 -16.63 1.41 7.76
C LYS A 61 -15.89 1.79 6.48
N TRP A 62 -14.58 1.54 6.43
CA TRP A 62 -13.79 1.87 5.25
C TRP A 62 -14.08 0.90 4.09
N PRO A 63 -14.27 1.38 2.85
CA PRO A 63 -14.59 0.56 1.68
C PRO A 63 -13.34 -0.15 1.11
N VAL A 64 -12.68 -0.94 1.96
CA VAL A 64 -11.39 -1.59 1.69
C VAL A 64 -11.53 -3.10 1.73
N ASN A 65 -11.11 -3.76 0.66
CA ASN A 65 -10.97 -5.20 0.59
C ASN A 65 -9.56 -5.63 1.05
N LEU A 66 -9.49 -6.46 2.10
CA LEU A 66 -8.25 -6.94 2.71
C LEU A 66 -7.81 -8.34 2.23
N SER A 67 -8.49 -8.96 1.26
CA SER A 67 -8.21 -10.34 0.81
C SER A 67 -6.78 -10.57 0.28
N PHE A 68 -6.06 -9.51 -0.11
CA PHE A 68 -4.67 -9.59 -0.57
C PHE A 68 -3.65 -9.13 0.48
N VAL A 69 -4.08 -8.96 1.73
CA VAL A 69 -3.21 -8.71 2.87
C VAL A 69 -2.81 -10.05 3.48
N LYS A 70 -1.57 -10.45 3.25
CA LYS A 70 -1.02 -11.73 3.71
C LYS A 70 -0.65 -11.67 5.19
N ASP A 71 -0.72 -12.79 5.88
CA ASP A 71 -0.19 -12.91 7.24
C ASP A 71 1.31 -12.59 7.29
N GLY A 72 1.73 -11.93 8.37
CA GLY A 72 3.11 -11.52 8.58
C GLY A 72 3.62 -10.43 7.62
N TRP A 73 2.74 -9.73 6.89
CA TRP A 73 3.13 -8.62 6.02
C TRP A 73 3.82 -7.47 6.76
N ASN A 74 3.51 -7.30 8.05
CA ASN A 74 4.12 -6.34 8.95
C ASN A 74 5.48 -6.79 9.53
N GLN A 75 5.95 -8.00 9.23
CA GLN A 75 7.21 -8.53 9.79
C GLN A 75 8.43 -8.01 9.02
N LYS A 76 9.03 -6.89 9.47
CA LYS A 76 10.18 -6.25 8.81
C LYS A 76 11.56 -6.60 9.38
N LYS A 77 11.65 -7.67 10.16
CA LYS A 77 12.92 -8.13 10.75
C LYS A 77 13.94 -8.48 9.64
N ALA A 78 15.22 -8.39 9.96
CA ALA A 78 16.28 -8.83 9.03
C ALA A 78 16.05 -10.29 8.59
N GLY A 79 16.27 -10.57 7.32
CA GLY A 79 16.02 -11.90 6.74
C GLY A 79 14.56 -12.19 6.37
N SER A 80 13.60 -11.34 6.77
CA SER A 80 12.22 -11.50 6.34
C SER A 80 12.00 -11.02 4.90
N ARG A 81 10.90 -11.48 4.30
CA ARG A 81 10.44 -10.99 3.00
C ARG A 81 10.18 -9.49 2.97
N TYR A 82 9.72 -8.91 4.09
CA TYR A 82 9.41 -7.49 4.22
C TYR A 82 10.59 -6.67 4.81
N SER A 83 11.78 -7.26 4.89
CA SER A 83 12.97 -6.56 5.36
C SER A 83 13.35 -5.40 4.44
N GLN A 84 14.18 -4.50 4.98
CA GLN A 84 14.74 -3.34 4.30
C GLN A 84 15.94 -3.68 3.39
N SER A 85 16.27 -4.97 3.23
CA SER A 85 17.39 -5.35 2.37
C SER A 85 17.06 -5.12 0.90
N ASN A 86 18.04 -4.71 0.10
CA ASN A 86 17.87 -4.48 -1.35
C ASN A 86 17.32 -5.73 -2.06
N ASN A 87 17.76 -6.93 -1.66
CA ASN A 87 17.28 -8.18 -2.23
C ASN A 87 15.79 -8.40 -1.94
N SER A 88 15.37 -8.20 -0.68
CA SER A 88 13.94 -8.28 -0.31
C SER A 88 13.11 -7.25 -1.06
N ILE A 89 13.58 -6.00 -1.18
CA ILE A 89 12.87 -4.92 -1.87
C ILE A 89 12.69 -5.25 -3.35
N ARG A 90 13.76 -5.68 -4.05
CA ARG A 90 13.71 -6.06 -5.47
C ARG A 90 12.77 -7.24 -5.70
N ALA A 91 12.83 -8.26 -4.86
CA ALA A 91 11.93 -9.41 -4.93
C ALA A 91 10.46 -8.98 -4.78
N ARG A 92 10.13 -8.15 -3.77
CA ARG A 92 8.77 -7.64 -3.58
C ARG A 92 8.29 -6.78 -4.75
N ALA A 93 9.13 -5.90 -5.29
CA ALA A 93 8.77 -5.09 -6.45
C ALA A 93 8.45 -5.95 -7.68
N ARG A 94 9.22 -7.03 -7.90
CA ARG A 94 8.96 -8.02 -8.94
C ARG A 94 7.64 -8.73 -8.72
N ASP A 95 7.42 -9.28 -7.52
CA ASP A 95 6.19 -9.99 -7.19
C ASP A 95 4.95 -9.10 -7.29
N ALA A 96 5.07 -7.83 -6.89
CA ALA A 96 4.03 -6.83 -7.06
C ALA A 96 3.65 -6.68 -8.53
N ARG A 97 4.63 -6.43 -9.39
CA ARG A 97 4.42 -6.28 -10.84
C ARG A 97 3.81 -7.53 -11.47
N LEU A 98 4.25 -8.72 -11.08
CA LEU A 98 3.69 -9.99 -11.57
C LEU A 98 2.24 -10.19 -11.13
N SER A 99 1.94 -9.94 -9.85
CA SER A 99 0.59 -10.06 -9.29
C SER A 99 -0.38 -9.07 -9.95
N LEU A 100 0.03 -7.83 -10.13
CA LEU A 100 -0.75 -6.80 -10.82
C LEU A 100 -1.04 -7.18 -12.27
N ARG A 101 -0.03 -7.67 -13.00
CA ARG A 101 -0.22 -8.13 -14.38
C ARG A 101 -1.12 -9.36 -14.47
N ALA A 102 -1.03 -10.28 -13.51
CA ALA A 102 -1.92 -11.44 -13.46
C ALA A 102 -3.36 -10.99 -13.21
N LYS A 103 -3.59 -10.10 -12.24
CA LYS A 103 -4.93 -9.60 -11.95
C LYS A 103 -5.51 -8.78 -13.10
N LEU A 104 -4.68 -7.98 -13.76
CA LEU A 104 -5.09 -7.26 -14.96
C LEU A 104 -5.55 -8.22 -16.07
N ARG A 105 -4.79 -9.29 -16.34
CA ARG A 105 -5.20 -10.30 -17.33
C ARG A 105 -6.51 -10.96 -16.97
N GLU A 106 -6.73 -11.26 -15.70
CA GLU A 106 -8.01 -11.81 -15.20
C GLU A 106 -9.17 -10.83 -15.42
N LEU A 107 -8.97 -9.55 -15.15
CA LEU A 107 -9.99 -8.52 -15.37
C LEU A 107 -10.33 -8.36 -16.86
N ILE A 108 -9.31 -8.33 -17.73
CA ILE A 108 -9.50 -8.30 -19.19
C ILE A 108 -10.24 -9.56 -19.67
N SER A 109 -9.87 -10.76 -19.18
CA SER A 109 -10.57 -11.99 -19.57
C SER A 109 -12.02 -12.03 -19.09
N ASN A 110 -12.34 -11.31 -18.01
CA ASN A 110 -13.69 -11.18 -17.48
C ASN A 110 -14.49 -10.05 -18.17
N GLY A 111 -13.93 -9.39 -19.19
CA GLY A 111 -14.60 -8.35 -19.97
C GLY A 111 -14.57 -6.94 -19.35
N ASP A 112 -13.62 -6.65 -18.46
CA ASP A 112 -13.43 -5.30 -17.92
C ASP A 112 -12.45 -4.50 -18.79
N ASP A 113 -13.00 -3.80 -19.78
CA ASP A 113 -12.23 -3.07 -20.81
C ASP A 113 -11.49 -1.82 -20.28
N ASP A 114 -11.84 -1.33 -19.07
CA ASP A 114 -11.17 -0.18 -18.42
C ASP A 114 -9.94 -0.58 -17.60
N ALA A 115 -9.59 -1.87 -17.56
CA ALA A 115 -8.46 -2.34 -16.77
C ALA A 115 -7.15 -1.92 -17.45
N GLY A 116 -6.44 -0.97 -16.86
CA GLY A 116 -5.13 -0.49 -17.34
C GLY A 116 -4.05 -0.57 -16.27
N LEU A 117 -2.85 -1.04 -16.63
CA LEU A 117 -1.64 -0.94 -15.81
C LEU A 117 -0.61 -0.11 -16.56
N LEU A 118 -0.36 1.12 -16.11
CA LEU A 118 0.75 1.92 -16.59
C LEU A 118 2.05 1.40 -15.92
N SER A 119 2.79 0.56 -16.64
CA SER A 119 4.11 0.05 -16.26
C SER A 119 5.04 0.21 -17.46
N PRO A 120 6.34 0.55 -17.28
CA PRO A 120 7.24 0.74 -18.40
C PRO A 120 7.25 -0.49 -19.33
N PRO A 121 7.38 -0.27 -20.65
CA PRO A 121 7.26 -1.32 -21.65
C PRO A 121 8.34 -2.40 -21.44
N ARG A 122 8.01 -3.61 -21.91
CA ARG A 122 8.79 -4.85 -21.87
C ARG A 122 10.27 -4.65 -22.22
N SER A 123 11.10 -4.26 -21.26
CA SER A 123 12.54 -4.46 -21.34
C SER A 123 12.94 -5.39 -20.20
N SER A 124 13.83 -6.33 -20.49
CA SER A 124 14.36 -7.32 -19.53
C SER A 124 15.22 -6.69 -18.41
N HIS A 125 15.18 -5.37 -18.23
CA HIS A 125 15.97 -4.64 -17.23
C HIS A 125 15.08 -4.16 -16.11
N ASP A 126 14.65 -5.13 -15.31
CA ASP A 126 13.78 -5.01 -14.14
C ASP A 126 14.51 -4.43 -12.90
N GLN A 127 15.59 -3.67 -13.10
CA GLN A 127 16.56 -3.31 -12.06
C GLN A 127 16.33 -1.95 -11.40
N GLU A 128 15.59 -1.03 -12.02
CA GLU A 128 15.48 0.34 -11.51
C GLU A 128 14.04 0.87 -11.51
N ALA A 129 13.31 0.56 -10.45
CA ALA A 129 12.12 1.31 -10.07
C ALA A 129 12.35 1.89 -8.68
N TRP A 130 12.49 3.21 -8.58
CA TRP A 130 12.70 3.94 -7.33
C TRP A 130 11.39 4.60 -6.90
N LEU A 131 10.93 4.35 -5.68
CA LEU A 131 9.82 5.08 -5.05
C LEU A 131 10.41 6.06 -4.03
N MET A 132 10.43 7.36 -4.36
CA MET A 132 10.88 8.43 -3.46
C MET A 132 9.68 9.33 -3.11
N GLU A 133 9.36 9.48 -1.82
CA GLU A 133 8.47 10.55 -1.35
C GLU A 133 9.27 11.87 -1.37
N THR A 134 8.89 12.79 -2.25
CA THR A 134 9.56 14.08 -2.40
C THR A 134 8.99 15.12 -1.42
N ARG A 135 9.80 16.11 -1.04
CA ARG A 135 9.42 17.18 -0.10
C ARG A 135 8.24 17.99 -0.63
N GLU A 136 8.19 18.12 -1.94
CA GLU A 136 7.18 18.80 -2.76
C GLU A 136 5.81 18.13 -2.58
N SER A 137 5.73 16.80 -2.67
CA SER A 137 4.49 16.05 -2.47
C SER A 137 3.92 16.17 -1.05
N ARG A 138 4.78 16.39 -0.04
CA ARG A 138 4.35 16.63 1.35
C ARG A 138 3.79 18.04 1.54
N TRP A 139 4.39 19.01 0.87
CA TRP A 139 3.98 20.41 0.91
C TRP A 139 2.59 20.63 0.30
N GLU A 140 2.33 20.00 -0.85
CA GLU A 140 1.02 20.06 -1.53
C GLU A 140 -0.14 19.53 -0.67
N ARG A 141 0.15 18.68 0.32
CA ARG A 141 -0.83 18.12 1.27
C ARG A 141 -0.91 18.86 2.60
N GLY A 142 -0.31 20.05 2.70
CA GLY A 142 -0.34 20.90 3.90
C GLY A 142 0.39 20.32 5.12
N LYS A 143 1.27 19.33 4.94
CA LYS A 143 2.02 18.71 6.05
C LYS A 143 3.31 19.48 6.32
N VAL A 144 3.18 20.52 7.14
CA VAL A 144 4.25 21.53 7.39
C VAL A 144 5.25 21.12 8.47
N HIS A 145 4.89 20.20 9.37
CA HIS A 145 5.79 19.73 10.42
C HIS A 145 6.78 18.66 9.89
N PRO A 146 8.04 18.67 10.36
CA PRO A 146 8.97 17.59 10.07
C PRO A 146 8.37 16.26 10.54
N MET A 147 8.68 15.17 9.82
CA MET A 147 8.31 13.85 10.29
C MET A 147 8.89 13.65 11.69
N TYR A 148 8.08 13.24 12.68
CA TYR A 148 8.57 13.03 14.05
C TYR A 148 9.84 12.17 14.02
N GLY A 149 10.80 12.49 14.88
CA GLY A 149 12.03 11.71 14.99
C GLY A 149 11.71 10.25 15.27
N LYS A 150 12.56 9.33 14.80
CA LYS A 150 12.38 7.87 14.96
C LYS A 150 12.04 7.47 16.40
N LYS A 151 12.63 8.13 17.40
CA LYS A 151 12.38 7.88 18.83
C LYS A 151 10.96 8.27 19.26
N ASP A 152 10.44 9.37 18.76
CA ASP A 152 9.11 9.87 19.12
C ASP A 152 8.01 9.07 18.41
N GLN A 153 8.28 8.61 17.18
CA GLN A 153 7.39 7.68 16.48
C GLN A 153 7.23 6.34 17.23
N VAL A 154 8.31 5.85 17.86
CA VAL A 154 8.26 4.60 18.66
C VAL A 154 7.36 4.77 19.87
N LYS A 155 7.48 5.89 20.61
CA LYS A 155 6.63 6.17 21.77
C LYS A 155 5.15 6.24 21.40
N LEU A 156 4.83 6.92 20.30
CA LEU A 156 3.45 7.03 19.81
C LEU A 156 2.86 5.68 19.40
N PHE A 157 3.67 4.80 18.79
CA PHE A 157 3.23 3.46 18.43
C PHE A 157 2.96 2.58 19.65
N THR A 158 3.86 2.58 20.63
CA THR A 158 3.67 1.83 21.88
C THR A 158 2.44 2.29 22.66
N ALA A 159 2.12 3.59 22.63
CA ALA A 159 0.94 4.13 23.31
C ALA A 159 -0.40 3.81 22.61
N ALA A 160 -0.36 3.35 21.34
CA ALA A 160 -1.54 3.07 20.53
C ALA A 160 -1.86 1.57 20.37
N MET A 161 -1.01 0.70 20.93
CA MET A 161 -1.21 -0.75 21.06
C MET A 161 -1.83 -1.07 22.42
#